data_AF-A0A9P7J2B7-F1
#
_entry.id   AF-A0A9P7J2B7-F1
#
_cell.length_a   1.000
_cell.length_b   1.000
_cell.length_c   1.000
_cell.angle_alpha   90.00
_cell.angle_beta   90.00
_cell.angle_gamma   90.00
#
_symmetry.space_group_name_H-M   'P 1'
#
loop_
_entity.id
_entity.type
_entity.pdbx_description
1 polymer ?
#
loop_
_entity_poly.entity_id
_entity_poly.type
_entity_poly.pdbx_seq_one_letter_code
_entity_poly.pdbx_strand_id
1 'polypeptide(L)'
;RANTKTKQDLTAMWEGIDYLFTDEVSMISCDFLTKIHDTLVDAKENTTSFRGMNIIFAGYFTQLSPVSGKQLYAHLNLRHCAMTQG
;
A
#
# COMPACT_ATOMS: atom_id res chain seq x y z
N ARG A 1 -5.41 -17.04 -23.13
CA ARG A 1 -6.36 -15.96 -23.49
C ARG A 1 -7.10 -15.43 -22.25
N ALA A 2 -6.34 -15.05 -21.22
CA ALA A 2 -6.85 -14.46 -19.98
C ALA A 2 -5.98 -13.24 -19.69
N ASN A 3 -6.43 -12.03 -20.03
CA ASN A 3 -5.99 -10.79 -19.35
C ASN A 3 -6.60 -9.46 -19.84
N THR A 4 -7.42 -9.43 -20.89
CA THR A 4 -7.97 -8.14 -21.38
C THR A 4 -9.19 -7.68 -20.60
N LYS A 5 -10.06 -8.61 -20.18
CA LYS A 5 -11.21 -8.30 -19.31
C LYS A 5 -10.76 -7.76 -17.95
N THR A 6 -9.77 -8.42 -17.34
CA THR A 6 -9.23 -8.03 -16.02
C THR A 6 -8.64 -6.62 -16.00
N LYS A 7 -7.92 -6.23 -17.07
CA LYS A 7 -7.33 -4.89 -17.15
C LYS A 7 -8.39 -3.80 -17.31
N GLN A 8 -9.39 -4.04 -18.16
CA GLN A 8 -10.51 -3.10 -18.35
C GLN A 8 -11.30 -2.91 -17.06
N ASP A 9 -11.55 -4.00 -16.33
CA ASP A 9 -12.23 -3.95 -15.04
C ASP A 9 -11.41 -3.15 -14.01
N LEU A 10 -10.09 -3.33 -13.97
CA LEU A 10 -9.19 -2.54 -13.12
C LEU A 10 -9.20 -1.06 -13.51
N THR A 11 -9.06 -0.72 -14.79
CA THR A 11 -9.10 0.67 -15.24
C THR A 11 -10.43 1.32 -14.87
N ALA A 12 -11.56 0.65 -15.12
CA ALA A 12 -12.88 1.17 -14.75
C ALA A 12 -13.04 1.32 -13.23
N MET A 13 -12.50 0.40 -12.43
CA MET A 13 -12.53 0.48 -10.97
C MET A 13 -11.72 1.66 -10.44
N TRP A 14 -10.57 1.99 -11.05
CA TRP A 14 -9.67 3.06 -10.59
C TRP A 14 -9.88 4.41 -11.29
N GLU A 15 -10.80 4.48 -12.26
CA GLU A 15 -11.19 5.70 -12.95
C GLU A 15 -11.86 6.68 -11.95
N GLY A 16 -11.38 7.92 -11.94
CA GLY A 16 -11.90 8.95 -11.02
C GLY A 16 -11.54 8.77 -9.53
N ILE A 17 -10.79 7.74 -9.14
CA ILE A 17 -10.32 7.57 -7.76
C ILE A 17 -8.99 8.30 -7.54
N ASP A 18 -9.00 9.30 -6.67
CA ASP A 18 -7.82 10.12 -6.34
C ASP A 18 -7.15 9.73 -5.01
N TYR A 19 -7.86 9.02 -4.13
CA TYR A 19 -7.39 8.68 -2.79
C TYR A 19 -7.48 7.19 -2.50
N LEU A 20 -6.45 6.64 -1.85
CA LEU A 20 -6.43 5.28 -1.33
C LEU A 20 -6.19 5.34 0.18
N PHE A 21 -7.18 4.89 0.95
CA PHE A 21 -7.07 4.77 2.40
C PHE A 21 -6.76 3.33 2.76
N THR A 22 -5.72 3.15 3.58
CA THR A 22 -5.27 1.83 4.01
C THR A 22 -5.11 1.84 5.52
N ASP A 23 -5.97 1.09 6.21
CA ASP A 23 -5.90 0.88 7.65
C ASP A 23 -5.02 -0.34 8.00
N GLU A 24 -4.56 -0.39 9.25
CA GLU A 24 -3.65 -1.41 9.79
C GLU A 24 -2.41 -1.68 8.91
N VAL A 25 -1.75 -0.61 8.49
CA VAL A 25 -0.54 -0.65 7.67
C VAL A 25 0.62 -1.42 8.32
N SER A 26 0.58 -1.66 9.65
CA SER A 26 1.54 -2.51 10.36
C SER A 26 1.58 -3.94 9.80
N MET A 27 0.45 -4.44 9.32
CA MET A 27 0.30 -5.78 8.77
C MET A 27 0.62 -5.87 7.28
N ILE A 28 0.97 -4.75 6.64
CA ILE A 28 1.28 -4.69 5.21
C ILE A 28 2.78 -4.88 4.99
N SER A 29 3.12 -5.87 4.16
CA SER A 29 4.49 -6.11 3.75
C SER A 29 4.90 -5.19 2.60
N CYS A 30 6.20 -4.92 2.47
CA CYS A 30 6.75 -4.17 1.34
C CYS A 30 6.35 -4.79 -0.01
N ASP A 31 6.37 -6.12 -0.09
CA ASP A 31 6.02 -6.85 -1.32
C ASP A 31 4.55 -6.65 -1.72
N PHE A 32 3.66 -6.55 -0.73
CA PHE A 32 2.25 -6.26 -0.99
C PHE A 32 2.07 -4.83 -1.49
N LEU A 33 2.79 -3.87 -0.90
CA LEU A 33 2.75 -2.47 -1.36
C LEU A 33 3.29 -2.32 -2.79
N THR A 34 4.34 -3.06 -3.15
CA THR A 34 4.85 -3.12 -4.54
C THR A 34 3.79 -3.68 -5.49
N LYS A 35 3.07 -4.74 -5.11
CA LYS A 35 1.96 -5.26 -5.94
C LYS A 35 0.84 -4.25 -6.14
N ILE A 36 0.51 -3.45 -5.12
CA ILE A 36 -0.46 -2.35 -5.25
C ILE A 36 0.07 -1.34 -6.28
N HIS A 37 1.34 -0.95 -6.19
CA HIS A 37 1.97 -0.04 -7.14
C HIS A 37 1.89 -0.58 -8.58
N ASP A 38 2.28 -1.83 -8.80
CA ASP A 38 2.25 -2.48 -10.12
C ASP A 38 0.82 -2.62 -10.66
N THR A 39 -0.16 -2.87 -9.79
CA THR A 39 -1.57 -2.93 -10.21
C THR A 39 -2.08 -1.55 -10.63
N LEU A 40 -1.71 -0.50 -9.90
CA LEU A 40 -2.05 0.87 -10.28
C LEU A 40 -1.39 1.27 -11.60
N VAL A 41 -0.15 0.80 -11.83
CA VAL A 41 0.58 0.97 -13.09
C VAL A 41 -0.22 0.45 -14.28
N ASP A 42 -0.87 -0.69 -14.13
CA ASP A 42 -1.72 -1.25 -15.17
C ASP A 42 -3.08 -0.54 -15.30
N ALA A 43 -3.58 0.04 -14.20
CA ALA A 43 -4.92 0.61 -14.14
C ALA A 43 -5.01 2.09 -14.55
N LYS A 44 -3.96 2.91 -14.31
CA LYS A 44 -3.99 4.37 -14.50
C LYS A 44 -2.86 4.86 -15.42
N GLU A 45 -3.23 5.71 -16.38
CA GLU A 45 -2.29 6.34 -17.32
C GLU A 45 -1.69 7.65 -16.73
N ASN A 46 -0.77 7.52 -15.77
CA ASN A 46 -0.03 8.65 -15.19
C ASN A 46 1.41 8.21 -14.87
N THR A 47 2.45 9.00 -15.02
CA THR A 47 3.84 8.56 -14.77
C THR A 47 4.36 8.78 -13.35
N THR A 48 3.58 9.43 -12.50
CA THR A 48 3.95 9.71 -11.11
C THR A 48 3.91 8.47 -10.22
N SER A 49 4.54 8.53 -9.04
CA SER A 49 4.48 7.47 -8.04
C SER A 49 3.04 7.11 -7.70
N PHE A 50 2.76 5.80 -7.62
CA PHE A 50 1.39 5.27 -7.46
C PHE A 50 0.37 5.85 -8.47
N ARG A 51 0.86 6.28 -9.64
CA ARG A 51 0.05 6.82 -10.74
C ARG A 51 -0.82 8.02 -10.33
N GLY A 52 -0.32 8.82 -9.38
CA GLY A 52 -0.95 10.08 -8.95
C GLY A 52 -1.95 9.92 -7.81
N MET A 53 -2.05 8.73 -7.23
CA MET A 53 -2.91 8.48 -6.08
C MET A 53 -2.34 9.11 -4.80
N ASN A 54 -3.21 9.79 -4.06
CA ASN A 54 -2.93 10.23 -2.71
C ASN A 54 -3.21 9.07 -1.74
N ILE A 55 -2.16 8.53 -1.12
CA ILE A 55 -2.30 7.36 -0.24
C ILE A 55 -2.21 7.80 1.22
N ILE A 56 -3.22 7.43 2.01
CA ILE A 56 -3.28 7.67 3.44
C ILE A 56 -3.16 6.33 4.16
N PHE A 57 -2.05 6.16 4.87
CA PHE A 57 -1.81 5.00 5.73
C PHE A 57 -2.20 5.31 7.16
N ALA A 58 -3.03 4.47 7.74
CA ALA A 58 -3.36 4.45 9.16
C ALA A 58 -3.00 3.08 9.74
N GLY A 59 -2.68 3.04 11.03
CA GLY A 59 -2.41 1.78 11.72
C GLY A 59 -1.46 1.96 12.90
N TYR A 60 -1.36 0.90 13.70
CA TYR A 60 -0.53 0.88 14.89
C TYR A 60 0.69 -0.04 14.71
N PHE A 61 1.87 0.56 14.55
CA PHE A 61 3.11 -0.14 14.17
C PHE A 61 3.70 -1.06 15.26
N THR A 62 3.22 -1.00 16.51
CA THR A 62 3.66 -1.91 17.57
C THR A 62 2.74 -3.14 17.74
N GLN A 63 1.72 -3.26 16.89
CA GLN A 63 0.84 -4.43 16.82
C GLN A 63 1.48 -5.59 16.03
N LEU A 64 0.65 -6.48 15.46
CA LEU A 64 1.08 -7.64 14.70
C LEU A 64 1.84 -7.21 13.44
N SER A 65 3.00 -7.83 13.26
CA SER A 65 3.76 -7.73 12.02
C SER A 65 3.03 -8.46 10.87
N PRO A 66 3.38 -8.17 9.60
CA PRO A 66 2.84 -8.91 8.46
C PRO A 66 3.07 -10.42 8.65
N VAL A 67 2.04 -11.22 8.34
CA VAL A 67 2.08 -12.70 8.51
C VAL A 67 3.21 -13.34 7.68
N SER A 68 3.64 -12.66 6.61
CA SER A 68 4.80 -13.02 5.79
C SER A 68 5.34 -11.79 5.05
N GLY A 69 6.66 -11.68 4.93
CA GLY A 69 7.36 -10.60 4.22
C GLY A 69 8.00 -9.54 5.12
N LYS A 70 8.68 -8.57 4.50
CA LYS A 70 9.37 -7.49 5.22
C LYS A 70 8.38 -6.41 5.64
N GLN A 71 8.50 -5.98 6.89
CA GLN A 71 7.71 -4.86 7.43
C GLN A 71 8.20 -3.55 6.82
N LEU A 72 7.28 -2.63 6.54
CA LEU A 72 7.60 -1.31 5.99
C LEU A 72 8.57 -0.52 6.89
N TYR A 73 8.45 -0.73 8.20
CA TYR A 73 9.20 -0.04 9.26
C TYR A 73 10.31 -0.92 9.86
N ALA A 74 10.78 -1.95 9.15
CA ALA A 74 11.80 -2.87 9.67
C ALA A 74 13.12 -2.19 10.07
N HIS A 75 13.37 -0.96 9.58
CA HIS A 75 14.53 -0.15 9.90
C HIS A 75 14.30 0.82 11.08
N LEU A 76 13.05 0.96 11.56
CA LEU A 76 12.72 1.82 12.70
C LEU A 76 12.93 1.06 14.01
N ASN A 77 13.62 1.68 14.96
CA ASN A 77 13.69 1.18 16.31
C ASN A 77 12.40 1.53 17.07
N LEU A 78 11.38 0.70 16.91
CA LEU A 78 10.08 0.93 17.54
C LEU A 78 10.11 0.91 19.07
N ARG A 79 11.13 0.29 19.69
CA ARG A 79 11.31 0.36 21.15
C ARG A 79 11.61 1.78 21.62
N HIS A 80 12.29 2.58 20.79
CA HIS A 80 12.57 3.98 21.12
C HIS A 80 11.31 4.86 20.97
N CYS A 81 10.46 4.58 19.98
CA CYS A 81 9.21 5.31 19.76
C CYS A 81 8.11 4.98 20.79
N ALA A 82 8.15 3.80 21.40
CA ALA A 82 7.21 3.43 22.47
C ALA A 82 7.56 4.06 23.83
N MET A 83 8.81 4.51 24.04
CA MET A 83 9.31 5.01 25.32
C MET A 83 9.19 6.54 25.51
N THR A 84 8.63 7.28 24.55
CA THR A 84 8.32 8.72 24.72
C THR A 84 6.91 8.98 25.24
N GLN A 85 6.22 7.97 25.77
CA GLN A 85 5.04 8.17 26.62
C GLN A 85 5.37 7.75 28.05
N GLY A 86 5.76 8.76 28.84
CA GLY A 86 6.12 8.64 30.26
C GLY A 86 6.88 9.87 30.73
#